data_AF-A0A098TCV7-F1
#
_entry.id   AF-A0A098TCV7-F1
#
_cell.length_a   1.000
_cell.length_b   1.000
_cell.length_c   1.000
_cell.angle_alpha   90.00
_cell.angle_beta   90.00
_cell.angle_gamma   90.00
#
_symmetry.space_group_name_H-M   'P 1'
#
loop_
_entity.id
_entity.type
_entity.pdbx_description
1 polymer ?
#
loop_
_entity_poly.entity_id
_entity_poly.type
_entity_poly.pdbx_seq_one_letter_code
_entity_poly.pdbx_strand_id
1 'polypeptide(L)'
;MRRSLLPFGLLLALIVLLEGCVRTAPVEAERDSAPAGIRHCCVDMEDYPRWFVDAARTVAPPLGTVLGQIAWRGGHLKSKPAAQAAILASLEPLDIVLVSSKGRTSGQLIPGLFGHAAVYLGNEAQLSRLGVASSPQVRPHLPDIRAGMVFVEADKAGVHLSKPSVVLNTDRVAILRPSFASLGRRRQVAGDYFGAIGMDFDFLFDVETPECTFCTELIHRTMPELRLPIQELYGVRTILPDRVAVAAVRRETGLDFIGYVKADLRTWRQASDGVLVDDIAAAWSGRRQRSGGAAKTGRPGPDRR
;
A
#
# COMPACT_ATOMS: atom_id res chain seq x y z
N MET A 1 45.96 28.33 76.91
CA MET A 1 45.30 28.41 78.23
C MET A 1 43.86 28.82 78.03
N ARG A 2 42.91 28.00 78.52
CA ARG A 2 41.48 28.30 78.81
C ARG A 2 40.59 28.70 77.61
N ARG A 3 39.32 28.31 77.48
CA ARG A 3 38.41 27.41 78.20
C ARG A 3 37.18 27.25 77.28
N SER A 4 36.75 26.02 77.08
CA SER A 4 35.38 25.50 77.20
C SER A 4 34.19 26.42 76.91
N LEU A 5 33.27 25.99 76.02
CA LEU A 5 31.94 25.45 76.35
C LEU A 5 30.99 25.55 75.13
N LEU A 6 30.54 24.39 74.66
CA LEU A 6 29.22 24.27 74.02
C LEU A 6 28.14 24.69 75.02
N PRO A 7 26.96 25.08 74.51
CA PRO A 7 25.80 24.33 74.93
C PRO A 7 25.00 23.76 73.76
N PHE A 8 24.39 22.65 74.13
CA PHE A 8 23.57 21.72 73.41
C PHE A 8 22.16 22.30 73.17
N GLY A 9 21.57 21.97 72.02
CA GLY A 9 20.11 21.94 71.85
C GLY A 9 19.52 23.01 70.95
N LEU A 10 19.22 22.65 69.69
CA LEU A 10 17.85 22.27 69.34
C LEU A 10 17.82 21.62 67.94
N LEU A 11 17.17 20.47 67.93
CA LEU A 11 16.59 19.75 66.80
C LEU A 11 16.04 20.68 65.70
N LEU A 12 16.49 20.54 64.45
CA LEU A 12 15.58 20.50 63.30
C LEU A 12 16.31 19.91 62.09
N ALA A 13 15.92 18.68 61.75
CA ALA A 13 16.21 18.09 60.46
C ALA A 13 15.47 18.90 59.38
N LEU A 14 16.22 19.48 58.44
CA LEU A 14 15.66 19.86 57.14
C LEU A 14 16.48 19.17 56.06
N ILE A 15 15.91 18.06 55.59
CA ILE A 15 16.31 17.35 54.38
C ILE A 15 16.19 18.35 53.22
N VAL A 16 17.32 18.69 52.61
CA VAL A 16 17.35 19.40 51.33
C VAL A 16 16.78 18.44 50.28
N LEU A 17 15.52 18.65 49.91
CA LEU A 17 14.94 18.07 48.72
C LEU A 17 15.63 18.71 47.52
N LEU A 18 16.56 17.98 46.91
CA LEU A 18 16.98 18.18 45.53
C LEU A 18 15.78 17.88 44.62
N GLU A 19 14.91 18.86 44.42
CA GLU A 19 14.05 18.86 43.24
C GLU A 19 14.93 19.14 42.02
N GLY A 20 15.51 18.06 41.49
CA GLY A 20 16.00 18.03 40.13
C GLY A 20 14.83 18.41 39.22
N CYS A 21 14.95 19.55 38.56
CA CYS A 21 14.09 19.94 37.45
C CYS A 21 14.32 18.97 36.30
N VAL A 22 13.71 17.79 36.36
CA VAL A 22 13.48 16.95 35.18
C VAL A 22 12.47 17.71 34.34
N ARG A 23 12.97 18.50 33.39
CA ARG A 23 12.18 18.96 32.26
C ARG A 23 11.84 17.73 31.44
N THR A 24 10.71 17.10 31.73
CA THR A 24 10.03 16.29 30.73
C THR A 24 9.67 17.26 29.61
N ALA A 25 10.39 17.16 28.49
CA ALA A 25 9.91 17.73 27.26
C ALA A 25 8.48 17.21 27.06
N PRO A 26 7.49 18.08 26.77
CA PRO A 26 6.19 17.57 26.40
C PRO A 26 6.42 16.67 25.20
N VAL A 27 6.02 15.39 25.34
CA VAL A 27 5.84 14.49 24.23
C VAL A 27 5.03 15.28 23.22
N GLU A 28 5.65 15.63 22.08
CA GLU A 28 4.94 16.25 20.98
C GLU A 28 3.77 15.33 20.69
N ALA A 29 2.57 15.80 21.05
CA ALA A 29 1.34 15.20 20.60
C ALA A 29 1.45 15.17 19.08
N GLU A 30 1.64 13.95 18.57
CA GLU A 30 1.74 13.59 17.18
C GLU A 30 0.68 14.41 16.44
N ARG A 31 1.11 15.44 15.69
CA ARG A 31 0.19 16.28 14.94
C ARG A 31 -0.46 15.36 13.91
N ASP A 32 -1.69 14.96 14.23
CA ASP A 32 -2.65 14.29 13.37
C ASP A 32 -2.99 15.23 12.19
N SER A 33 -2.02 15.33 11.30
CA SER A 33 -2.00 16.15 10.08
C SER A 33 -2.66 15.41 8.92
N ALA A 34 -3.25 14.24 9.18
CA ALA A 34 -4.06 13.55 8.22
C ALA A 34 -5.37 14.33 7.97
N PRO A 35 -5.78 14.53 6.70
CA PRO A 35 -7.10 15.07 6.39
C PRO A 35 -8.19 14.25 7.09
N ALA A 36 -9.19 14.93 7.63
CA ALA A 36 -10.23 14.31 8.47
C ALA A 36 -10.92 13.09 7.83
N GLY A 37 -10.94 12.97 6.50
CA GLY A 37 -11.54 11.85 5.76
C GLY A 37 -10.86 10.48 5.93
N ILE A 38 -9.57 10.42 6.29
CA ILE A 38 -8.79 9.15 6.35
C ILE A 38 -8.68 8.54 7.75
N ARG A 39 -9.08 9.25 8.82
CA ARG A 39 -8.83 8.82 10.22
C ARG A 39 -9.32 7.40 10.56
N HIS A 40 -10.30 6.89 9.82
CA HIS A 40 -10.83 5.52 9.97
C HIS A 40 -10.95 4.77 8.63
N CYS A 41 -10.15 5.12 7.62
CA CYS A 41 -10.13 4.33 6.40
C CYS A 41 -9.22 3.11 6.58
N CYS A 42 -9.41 2.12 5.71
CA CYS A 42 -8.54 0.97 5.58
C CYS A 42 -8.47 0.01 6.78
N VAL A 43 -9.44 0.15 7.69
CA VAL A 43 -9.68 -0.74 8.83
C VAL A 43 -10.99 -1.51 8.60
N ASP A 44 -11.16 -2.64 9.31
CA ASP A 44 -12.38 -3.46 9.29
C ASP A 44 -12.73 -4.06 7.91
N MET A 45 -11.88 -4.94 7.38
CA MET A 45 -12.19 -5.72 6.15
C MET A 45 -12.82 -7.09 6.41
N GLU A 46 -13.13 -7.44 7.65
CA GLU A 46 -13.73 -8.73 7.99
C GLU A 46 -15.25 -8.75 7.74
N ASP A 47 -15.68 -8.34 6.54
CA ASP A 47 -17.10 -8.19 6.16
C ASP A 47 -17.83 -9.54 5.95
N TYR A 48 -17.09 -10.62 5.69
CA TYR A 48 -17.57 -11.99 5.51
C TYR A 48 -17.36 -12.87 6.74
N PRO A 49 -18.26 -13.84 7.01
CA PRO A 49 -18.05 -14.84 8.06
C PRO A 49 -16.74 -15.64 7.83
N ARG A 50 -16.01 -15.95 8.92
CA ARG A 50 -14.72 -16.67 8.85
C ARG A 50 -14.81 -17.99 8.09
N TRP A 51 -15.84 -18.79 8.34
CA TRP A 51 -16.06 -20.06 7.65
C TRP A 51 -16.14 -19.94 6.12
N PHE A 52 -16.68 -18.82 5.61
CA PHE A 52 -16.80 -18.58 4.17
C PHE A 52 -15.44 -18.24 3.57
N VAL A 53 -14.64 -17.44 4.27
CA VAL A 53 -13.28 -17.10 3.88
C VAL A 53 -12.38 -18.34 3.91
N ASP A 54 -12.47 -19.14 4.98
CA ASP A 54 -11.70 -20.39 5.11
C ASP A 54 -12.05 -21.38 3.99
N ALA A 55 -13.34 -21.52 3.66
CA ALA A 55 -13.77 -22.32 2.52
C ALA A 55 -13.19 -21.78 1.19
N ALA A 56 -13.24 -20.46 0.95
CA ALA A 56 -12.70 -19.85 -0.27
C ALA A 56 -11.17 -20.03 -0.39
N ARG A 57 -10.44 -20.02 0.73
CA ARG A 57 -8.98 -20.23 0.77
C ARG A 57 -8.58 -21.62 0.26
N THR A 58 -9.33 -22.66 0.62
CA THR A 58 -9.04 -24.04 0.15
C THR A 58 -9.10 -24.21 -1.36
N VAL A 59 -9.81 -23.30 -2.05
CA VAL A 59 -9.96 -23.28 -3.51
C VAL A 59 -9.38 -22.00 -4.13
N ALA A 60 -8.50 -21.30 -3.43
CA ALA A 60 -8.04 -19.97 -3.83
C ALA A 60 -7.33 -19.94 -5.20
N PRO A 61 -6.40 -20.87 -5.54
CA PRO A 61 -5.77 -20.87 -6.87
C PRO A 61 -6.77 -21.04 -8.04
N PRO A 62 -7.65 -22.07 -8.06
CA PRO A 62 -8.62 -22.20 -9.14
C PRO A 62 -9.65 -21.07 -9.15
N LEU A 63 -10.12 -20.63 -7.97
CA LEU A 63 -11.11 -19.55 -7.86
C LEU A 63 -10.53 -18.20 -8.30
N GLY A 64 -9.32 -17.85 -7.87
CA GLY A 64 -8.62 -16.63 -8.23
C GLY A 64 -8.30 -16.54 -9.72
N THR A 65 -7.89 -17.66 -10.33
CA THR A 65 -7.66 -17.75 -11.77
C THR A 65 -8.92 -17.42 -12.57
N VAL A 66 -10.05 -18.00 -12.19
CA VAL A 66 -11.35 -17.78 -12.84
C VAL A 66 -11.83 -16.34 -12.62
N LEU A 67 -11.89 -15.87 -11.37
CA LEU A 67 -12.39 -14.53 -11.04
C LEU A 67 -11.53 -13.42 -11.64
N GLY A 68 -10.21 -13.64 -11.75
CA GLY A 68 -9.29 -12.70 -12.38
C GLY A 68 -9.44 -12.61 -13.90
N GLN A 69 -10.14 -13.53 -14.57
CA GLN A 69 -10.42 -13.47 -16.02
C GLN A 69 -11.69 -12.68 -16.36
N ILE A 70 -12.62 -12.56 -15.41
CA ILE A 70 -13.92 -11.93 -15.66
C ILE A 70 -13.79 -10.41 -15.57
N ALA A 71 -14.00 -9.75 -16.71
CA ALA A 71 -14.10 -8.30 -16.81
C ALA A 71 -15.43 -7.94 -17.50
N TRP A 72 -16.31 -7.28 -16.75
CA TRP A 72 -17.61 -6.81 -17.26
C TRP A 72 -17.44 -5.51 -18.06
N ARG A 73 -16.36 -4.76 -17.79
CA ARG A 73 -16.00 -3.53 -18.48
C ARG A 73 -14.48 -3.31 -18.45
N GLY A 74 -13.91 -2.80 -19.53
CA GLY A 74 -12.54 -2.26 -19.51
C GLY A 74 -12.46 -0.96 -18.70
N GLY A 75 -11.32 -0.69 -18.05
CA GLY A 75 -11.11 0.54 -17.28
C GLY A 75 -11.24 1.80 -18.14
N HIS A 76 -11.69 2.90 -17.56
CA HIS A 76 -11.97 4.14 -18.28
C HIS A 76 -10.72 4.73 -18.97
N LEU A 77 -9.54 4.56 -18.37
CA LEU A 77 -8.26 5.03 -18.94
C LEU A 77 -7.86 4.27 -20.21
N LYS A 78 -8.38 3.05 -20.45
CA LYS A 78 -8.09 2.27 -21.67
C LYS A 78 -8.37 3.07 -22.94
N SER A 79 -9.43 3.87 -22.93
CA SER A 79 -9.90 4.67 -24.07
C SER A 79 -9.32 6.09 -24.14
N LYS A 80 -8.39 6.44 -23.22
CA LYS A 80 -7.89 7.80 -23.04
C LYS A 80 -6.37 7.85 -23.27
N PRO A 81 -5.87 7.82 -24.53
CA PRO A 81 -4.44 7.80 -24.82
C PRO A 81 -3.70 9.02 -24.27
N ALA A 82 -4.31 10.20 -24.28
CA ALA A 82 -3.74 11.40 -23.66
C ALA A 82 -3.53 11.24 -22.14
N ALA A 83 -4.45 10.58 -21.45
CA ALA A 83 -4.31 10.30 -20.02
C ALA A 83 -3.18 9.31 -19.74
N GLN A 84 -3.09 8.24 -20.54
CA GLN A 84 -2.00 7.26 -20.42
C GLN A 84 -0.64 7.90 -20.72
N ALA A 85 -0.56 8.76 -21.75
CA ALA A 85 0.66 9.51 -22.05
C ALA A 85 1.04 10.45 -20.90
N ALA A 86 0.08 11.14 -20.29
CA ALA A 86 0.34 12.00 -19.13
C ALA A 86 0.85 11.22 -17.91
N ILE A 87 0.28 10.03 -17.65
CA ILE A 87 0.77 9.12 -16.61
C ILE A 87 2.21 8.71 -16.92
N LEU A 88 2.47 8.16 -18.11
CA LEU A 88 3.81 7.68 -18.50
C LEU A 88 4.87 8.79 -18.47
N ALA A 89 4.50 10.02 -18.85
CA ALA A 89 5.40 11.17 -18.81
C ALA A 89 5.81 11.58 -17.38
N SER A 90 4.99 11.24 -16.37
CA SER A 90 5.30 11.52 -14.96
C SER A 90 6.14 10.44 -14.27
N LEU A 91 6.26 9.24 -14.89
CA LEU A 91 6.91 8.09 -14.28
C LEU A 91 8.43 8.10 -14.43
N GLU A 92 9.09 7.76 -13.33
CA GLU A 92 10.51 7.44 -13.26
C GLU A 92 10.72 5.96 -12.91
N PRO A 93 11.86 5.36 -13.30
CA PRO A 93 12.18 3.99 -12.91
C PRO A 93 12.05 3.79 -11.40
N LEU A 94 11.31 2.73 -11.07
CA LEU A 94 10.91 2.26 -9.74
C LEU A 94 9.73 3.00 -9.11
N ASP A 95 9.07 3.91 -9.83
CA ASP A 95 7.77 4.43 -9.40
C ASP A 95 6.74 3.30 -9.31
N ILE A 96 5.95 3.33 -8.25
CA ILE A 96 4.86 2.40 -7.99
C ILE A 96 3.56 3.04 -8.48
N VAL A 97 2.78 2.29 -9.24
CA VAL A 97 1.41 2.66 -9.63
C VAL A 97 0.41 1.79 -8.89
N LEU A 98 -0.51 2.43 -8.16
CA LEU A 98 -1.66 1.77 -7.56
C LEU A 98 -2.86 1.94 -8.48
N VAL A 99 -3.54 0.85 -8.83
CA VAL A 99 -4.58 0.86 -9.88
C VAL A 99 -5.95 0.41 -9.38
N SER A 100 -7.00 1.09 -9.85
CA SER A 100 -8.40 0.87 -9.45
C SER A 100 -9.22 0.33 -10.62
N SER A 101 -9.24 -1.01 -10.75
CA SER A 101 -9.85 -1.69 -11.91
C SER A 101 -11.28 -2.17 -11.62
N LYS A 102 -12.19 -1.25 -11.29
CA LYS A 102 -13.57 -1.57 -10.87
C LYS A 102 -14.46 -2.15 -11.98
N GLY A 103 -14.00 -2.15 -13.23
CA GLY A 103 -14.65 -2.89 -14.32
C GLY A 103 -14.44 -4.42 -14.28
N ARG A 104 -13.54 -4.92 -13.41
CA ARG A 104 -13.19 -6.34 -13.27
C ARG A 104 -13.79 -6.94 -12.01
N THR A 105 -14.11 -8.24 -12.02
CA THR A 105 -14.63 -8.94 -10.82
C THR A 105 -13.64 -8.90 -9.67
N SER A 106 -12.35 -9.13 -9.92
CA SER A 106 -11.30 -9.00 -8.89
C SER A 106 -11.25 -7.60 -8.26
N GLY A 107 -11.45 -6.55 -9.06
CA GLY A 107 -11.50 -5.17 -8.56
C GLY A 107 -12.74 -4.84 -7.71
N GLN A 108 -13.81 -5.62 -7.82
CA GLN A 108 -15.01 -5.50 -6.98
C GLN A 108 -14.90 -6.32 -5.68
N LEU A 109 -14.16 -7.42 -5.72
CA LEU A 109 -13.97 -8.32 -4.56
C LEU A 109 -12.88 -7.84 -3.62
N ILE A 110 -11.78 -7.26 -4.15
CA ILE A 110 -10.74 -6.66 -3.32
C ILE A 110 -11.30 -5.36 -2.76
N PRO A 111 -11.53 -5.28 -1.44
CA PRO A 111 -12.22 -4.14 -0.88
C PRO A 111 -11.31 -2.89 -0.83
N GLY A 112 -11.92 -1.70 -0.94
CA GLY A 112 -11.19 -0.42 -1.02
C GLY A 112 -11.21 0.19 -2.42
N LEU A 113 -10.38 1.20 -2.66
CA LEU A 113 -10.28 1.93 -3.92
C LEU A 113 -9.33 1.21 -4.90
N PHE A 114 -8.11 0.92 -4.47
CA PHE A 114 -7.10 0.23 -5.26
C PHE A 114 -7.08 -1.26 -4.92
N GLY A 115 -7.04 -2.07 -5.98
CA GLY A 115 -7.00 -3.53 -5.84
C GLY A 115 -5.69 -4.16 -6.28
N HIS A 116 -4.76 -3.37 -6.82
CA HIS A 116 -3.53 -3.89 -7.42
C HIS A 116 -2.44 -2.82 -7.47
N ALA A 117 -1.19 -3.27 -7.56
CA ALA A 117 0.00 -2.44 -7.69
C ALA A 117 0.94 -2.99 -8.78
N ALA A 118 1.62 -2.09 -9.48
CA ALA A 118 2.68 -2.44 -10.41
C ALA A 118 3.85 -1.45 -10.27
N VAL A 119 5.04 -1.84 -10.71
CA VAL A 119 6.25 -1.00 -10.65
C VAL A 119 6.71 -0.67 -12.05
N TYR A 120 6.92 0.61 -12.33
CA TYR A 120 7.45 1.06 -13.61
C TYR A 120 8.97 0.85 -13.63
N LEU A 121 9.47 -0.06 -14.47
CA LEU A 121 10.90 -0.32 -14.61
C LEU A 121 11.60 0.68 -15.54
N GLY A 122 10.84 1.25 -16.48
CA GLY A 122 11.36 2.17 -17.48
C GLY A 122 11.67 1.52 -18.82
N ASN A 123 11.85 2.38 -19.82
CA ASN A 123 12.34 1.96 -21.13
C ASN A 123 13.86 1.69 -21.12
N GLU A 124 14.38 1.15 -22.21
CA GLU A 124 15.80 0.81 -22.33
C GLU A 124 16.73 2.01 -22.10
N ALA A 125 16.35 3.21 -22.56
CA ALA A 125 17.14 4.42 -22.35
C ALA A 125 17.18 4.81 -20.86
N GLN A 126 16.07 4.66 -20.13
CA GLN A 126 16.02 4.87 -18.68
C GLN A 126 16.85 3.83 -17.92
N LEU A 127 16.76 2.55 -18.29
CA LEU A 127 17.57 1.48 -17.69
C LEU A 127 19.08 1.67 -17.96
N SER A 128 19.42 2.16 -19.15
CA SER A 128 20.81 2.49 -19.52
C SER A 128 21.34 3.67 -18.69
N ARG A 129 20.54 4.73 -18.51
CA ARG A 129 20.90 5.86 -17.63
C ARG A 129 21.03 5.43 -16.17
N LEU A 130 20.19 4.51 -15.71
CA LEU A 130 20.31 3.93 -14.39
C LEU A 130 21.57 3.04 -14.26
N GLY A 131 22.17 2.61 -15.37
CA GLY A 131 23.38 1.78 -15.40
C GLY A 131 23.11 0.31 -15.11
N VAL A 132 21.88 -0.18 -15.39
CA VAL A 132 21.48 -1.57 -15.13
C VAL A 132 21.21 -2.37 -16.41
N ALA A 133 21.13 -1.73 -17.58
CA ALA A 133 20.79 -2.41 -18.84
C ALA A 133 21.70 -3.61 -19.17
N SER A 134 22.99 -3.55 -18.79
CA SER A 134 23.96 -4.63 -19.03
C SER A 134 24.02 -5.66 -17.90
N SER A 135 23.23 -5.54 -16.83
CA SER A 135 23.27 -6.50 -15.74
C SER A 135 22.75 -7.87 -16.18
N PRO A 136 23.27 -8.98 -15.61
CA PRO A 136 22.80 -10.32 -15.95
C PRO A 136 21.29 -10.54 -15.73
N GLN A 137 20.71 -9.87 -14.74
CA GLN A 137 19.29 -9.94 -14.43
C GLN A 137 18.44 -9.15 -15.44
N VAL A 138 18.92 -8.01 -15.94
CA VAL A 138 18.13 -7.12 -16.83
C VAL A 138 18.26 -7.52 -18.30
N ARG A 139 19.47 -7.88 -18.73
CA ARG A 139 19.82 -8.14 -20.14
C ARG A 139 18.87 -9.12 -20.85
N PRO A 140 18.46 -10.26 -20.24
CA PRO A 140 17.54 -11.21 -20.87
C PRO A 140 16.18 -10.60 -21.24
N HIS A 141 15.75 -9.56 -20.50
CA HIS A 141 14.44 -8.95 -20.66
C HIS A 141 14.43 -7.69 -21.55
N LEU A 142 15.59 -7.23 -22.04
CA LEU A 142 15.66 -6.06 -22.93
C LEU A 142 14.78 -6.19 -24.20
N PRO A 143 14.61 -7.37 -24.84
CA PRO A 143 13.66 -7.52 -25.94
C PRO A 143 12.22 -7.15 -25.53
N ASP A 144 11.76 -7.57 -24.35
CA ASP A 144 10.43 -7.25 -23.84
C ASP A 144 10.30 -5.77 -23.47
N ILE A 145 11.34 -5.18 -22.87
CA ILE A 145 11.40 -3.75 -22.61
C ILE A 145 11.28 -2.94 -23.91
N ARG A 146 12.00 -3.34 -24.98
CA ARG A 146 11.89 -2.72 -26.31
C ARG A 146 10.51 -2.92 -26.94
N ALA A 147 9.83 -4.03 -26.64
CA ALA A 147 8.45 -4.28 -27.02
C ALA A 147 7.43 -3.49 -26.16
N GLY A 148 7.89 -2.65 -25.23
CA GLY A 148 7.08 -1.76 -24.40
C GLY A 148 6.56 -2.38 -23.11
N MET A 149 7.07 -3.55 -22.70
CA MET A 149 6.69 -4.19 -21.44
C MET A 149 7.45 -3.58 -20.25
N VAL A 150 7.16 -2.31 -19.95
CA VAL A 150 7.94 -1.45 -19.04
C VAL A 150 7.47 -1.47 -17.58
N PHE A 151 6.45 -2.27 -17.26
CA PHE A 151 6.03 -2.51 -15.87
C PHE A 151 6.38 -3.92 -15.44
N VAL A 152 6.63 -4.12 -14.15
CA VAL A 152 6.60 -5.42 -13.49
C VAL A 152 5.45 -5.46 -12.50
N GLU A 153 4.73 -6.57 -12.46
CA GLU A 153 3.64 -6.81 -11.53
C GLU A 153 3.57 -8.28 -11.13
N ALA A 154 2.95 -8.57 -9.99
CA ALA A 154 2.58 -9.92 -9.57
C ALA A 154 1.06 -10.03 -9.64
N ASP A 155 0.56 -10.83 -10.58
CA ASP A 155 -0.85 -11.19 -10.69
C ASP A 155 -0.99 -12.71 -10.80
N LYS A 156 -2.20 -13.24 -11.05
CA LYS A 156 -2.45 -14.69 -11.19
C LYS A 156 -1.51 -15.44 -12.16
N ALA A 157 -0.80 -14.76 -13.06
CA ALA A 157 0.20 -15.33 -13.96
C ALA A 157 1.62 -15.38 -13.34
N GLY A 158 1.77 -15.04 -12.07
CA GLY A 158 3.06 -14.87 -11.39
C GLY A 158 3.62 -13.46 -11.56
N VAL A 159 4.92 -13.31 -11.30
CA VAL A 159 5.65 -12.07 -11.54
C VAL A 159 6.07 -11.99 -13.00
N HIS A 160 5.61 -10.97 -13.72
CA HIS A 160 5.93 -10.80 -15.14
C HIS A 160 6.01 -9.34 -15.57
N LEU A 161 6.52 -9.13 -16.79
CA LEU A 161 6.52 -7.83 -17.44
C LEU A 161 5.19 -7.54 -18.12
N SER A 162 4.80 -6.26 -18.12
CA SER A 162 3.52 -5.80 -18.63
C SER A 162 3.62 -4.49 -19.41
N LYS A 163 2.75 -4.36 -20.40
CA LYS A 163 2.58 -3.13 -21.18
C LYS A 163 1.76 -2.11 -20.39
N PRO A 164 1.97 -0.79 -20.61
CA PRO A 164 1.10 0.25 -20.08
C PRO A 164 -0.37 0.03 -20.42
N SER A 165 -0.69 -0.50 -21.61
CA SER A 165 -2.07 -0.79 -22.02
C SER A 165 -2.77 -1.86 -21.18
N VAL A 166 -2.01 -2.69 -20.45
CA VAL A 166 -2.53 -3.70 -19.53
C VAL A 166 -2.73 -3.07 -18.15
N VAL A 167 -1.66 -2.51 -17.57
CA VAL A 167 -1.67 -1.91 -16.22
C VAL A 167 -2.64 -0.71 -16.13
N LEU A 168 -2.66 0.15 -17.16
CA LEU A 168 -3.49 1.35 -17.23
C LEU A 168 -4.89 1.08 -17.81
N ASN A 169 -5.28 -0.20 -18.00
CA ASN A 169 -6.67 -0.58 -18.26
C ASN A 169 -7.48 -0.53 -16.96
N THR A 170 -7.55 0.66 -16.38
CA THR A 170 -8.06 0.92 -15.04
C THR A 170 -8.85 2.22 -15.02
N ASP A 171 -9.54 2.52 -13.92
CA ASP A 171 -10.32 3.76 -13.80
C ASP A 171 -9.49 4.88 -13.16
N ARG A 172 -8.57 4.52 -12.27
CA ARG A 172 -7.79 5.46 -11.45
C ARG A 172 -6.38 4.93 -11.21
N VAL A 173 -5.42 5.84 -11.13
CA VAL A 173 -3.99 5.54 -10.89
C VAL A 173 -3.46 6.53 -9.86
N ALA A 174 -2.89 6.04 -8.76
CA ALA A 174 -2.00 6.83 -7.90
C ALA A 174 -0.55 6.47 -8.20
N ILE A 175 0.32 7.47 -8.23
CA ILE A 175 1.75 7.32 -8.54
C ILE A 175 2.53 7.67 -7.27
N LEU A 176 3.32 6.71 -6.81
CA LEU A 176 4.14 6.81 -5.60
C LEU A 176 5.60 6.59 -5.98
N ARG A 177 6.50 7.42 -5.46
CA ARG A 177 7.93 7.36 -5.77
C ARG A 177 8.73 6.95 -4.54
N PRO A 178 9.50 5.84 -4.61
CA PRO A 178 10.40 5.47 -3.53
C PRO A 178 11.62 6.39 -3.48
N SER A 179 12.00 6.75 -2.25
CA SER A 179 13.28 7.38 -1.96
C SER A 179 14.36 6.31 -1.76
N PHE A 180 15.55 6.54 -2.33
CA PHE A 180 16.68 5.60 -2.21
C PHE A 180 17.85 6.25 -1.47
N ALA A 181 18.45 5.50 -0.54
CA ALA A 181 19.63 5.95 0.20
C ALA A 181 20.86 6.15 -0.71
N SER A 182 20.94 5.42 -1.83
CA SER A 182 22.04 5.56 -2.80
C SER A 182 21.65 5.09 -4.19
N LEU A 183 22.40 5.53 -5.20
CA LEU A 183 22.28 5.03 -6.57
C LEU A 183 22.61 3.53 -6.65
N GLY A 184 23.52 3.02 -5.82
CA GLY A 184 23.84 1.60 -5.73
C GLY A 184 22.63 0.77 -5.30
N ARG A 185 21.92 1.20 -4.25
CA ARG A 185 20.67 0.55 -3.81
C ARG A 185 19.58 0.63 -4.88
N ARG A 186 19.41 1.79 -5.53
CA ARG A 186 18.45 1.96 -6.63
C ARG A 186 18.72 0.97 -7.77
N ARG A 187 19.99 0.75 -8.14
CA ARG A 187 20.39 -0.22 -9.17
C ARG A 187 20.12 -1.65 -8.73
N GLN A 188 20.42 -1.98 -7.47
CA GLN A 188 20.15 -3.29 -6.91
C GLN A 188 18.65 -3.60 -6.96
N VAL A 189 17.81 -2.69 -6.45
CA VAL A 189 16.35 -2.83 -6.48
C VAL A 189 15.83 -3.05 -7.90
N ALA A 190 16.34 -2.31 -8.89
CA ALA A 190 15.99 -2.56 -10.29
C ALA A 190 16.34 -3.99 -10.72
N GLY A 191 17.56 -4.46 -10.42
CA GLY A 191 17.98 -5.84 -10.69
C GLY A 191 17.15 -6.90 -9.97
N ASP A 192 16.79 -6.65 -8.71
CA ASP A 192 15.98 -7.54 -7.87
C ASP A 192 14.57 -7.73 -8.47
N TYR A 193 13.95 -6.67 -8.99
CA TYR A 193 12.67 -6.78 -9.71
C TYR A 193 12.74 -7.66 -10.96
N PHE A 194 13.80 -7.54 -11.76
CA PHE A 194 13.99 -8.44 -12.90
C PHE A 194 14.28 -9.87 -12.44
N GLY A 195 15.03 -10.05 -11.35
CA GLY A 195 15.31 -11.36 -10.75
C GLY A 195 14.07 -12.07 -10.19
N ALA A 196 13.03 -11.32 -9.84
CA ALA A 196 11.77 -11.87 -9.35
C ALA A 196 10.85 -12.39 -10.47
N ILE A 197 11.12 -12.06 -11.75
CA ILE A 197 10.29 -12.51 -12.88
C ILE A 197 10.24 -14.04 -12.91
N GLY A 198 9.02 -14.58 -12.97
CA GLY A 198 8.75 -16.02 -12.92
C GLY A 198 8.41 -16.56 -11.53
N MET A 199 8.48 -15.76 -10.46
CA MET A 199 7.98 -16.16 -9.14
C MET A 199 6.45 -16.36 -9.16
N ASP A 200 5.97 -17.39 -8.48
CA ASP A 200 4.55 -17.74 -8.44
C ASP A 200 3.71 -16.70 -7.69
N PHE A 201 2.42 -16.66 -8.02
CA PHE A 201 1.48 -15.75 -7.37
C PHE A 201 0.91 -16.32 -6.07
N ASP A 202 0.92 -15.50 -5.03
CA ASP A 202 0.25 -15.83 -3.78
C ASP A 202 -1.24 -15.49 -3.82
N PHE A 203 -2.08 -16.53 -3.91
CA PHE A 203 -3.54 -16.40 -3.89
C PHE A 203 -4.13 -16.17 -2.50
N LEU A 204 -3.36 -16.38 -1.43
CA LEU A 204 -3.78 -16.13 -0.04
C LEU A 204 -3.47 -14.70 0.42
N PHE A 205 -2.63 -13.98 -0.33
CA PHE A 205 -2.17 -12.63 0.00
C PHE A 205 -1.49 -12.56 1.37
N ASP A 206 -0.69 -13.58 1.69
CA ASP A 206 0.03 -13.76 2.95
C ASP A 206 1.51 -13.42 2.78
N VAL A 207 1.94 -12.35 3.47
CA VAL A 207 3.35 -11.89 3.43
C VAL A 207 4.33 -12.88 4.05
N GLU A 208 3.85 -13.94 4.70
CA GLU A 208 4.67 -14.94 5.37
C GLU A 208 4.97 -16.16 4.48
N THR A 209 4.50 -16.22 3.23
CA THR A 209 4.71 -17.37 2.31
C THR A 209 5.92 -17.17 1.39
N PRO A 210 7.14 -17.66 1.70
CA PRO A 210 8.36 -17.27 1.00
C PRO A 210 8.44 -17.68 -0.48
N GLU A 211 7.72 -18.72 -0.91
CA GLU A 211 7.83 -19.32 -2.25
C GLU A 211 7.07 -18.56 -3.34
N CYS A 212 6.10 -17.74 -2.98
CA CYS A 212 5.27 -16.98 -3.91
C CYS A 212 5.15 -15.51 -3.46
N THR A 213 4.51 -14.68 -4.30
CA THR A 213 4.24 -13.29 -3.92
C THR A 213 3.01 -12.69 -4.56
N PHE A 214 2.48 -11.61 -3.96
CA PHE A 214 1.44 -10.78 -4.55
C PHE A 214 1.90 -9.33 -4.75
N CYS A 215 1.08 -8.52 -5.42
CA CYS A 215 1.50 -7.22 -5.96
C CYS A 215 2.20 -6.25 -4.97
N THR A 216 1.67 -6.06 -3.77
CA THR A 216 2.25 -5.16 -2.75
C THR A 216 3.34 -5.83 -1.93
N GLU A 217 3.33 -7.15 -1.82
CA GLU A 217 4.40 -7.91 -1.20
C GLU A 217 5.66 -7.96 -2.06
N LEU A 218 5.53 -8.07 -3.40
CA LEU A 218 6.67 -7.94 -4.31
C LEU A 218 7.42 -6.61 -4.06
N ILE A 219 6.68 -5.53 -3.81
CA ILE A 219 7.25 -4.23 -3.43
C ILE A 219 7.91 -4.30 -2.05
N HIS A 220 7.23 -4.89 -1.06
CA HIS A 220 7.76 -5.03 0.30
C HIS A 220 9.05 -5.85 0.35
N ARG A 221 9.10 -6.99 -0.35
CA ARG A 221 10.26 -7.88 -0.44
C ARG A 221 11.44 -7.21 -1.14
N THR A 222 11.16 -6.49 -2.23
CA THR A 222 12.21 -5.85 -3.04
C THR A 222 12.72 -4.56 -2.39
N MET A 223 11.86 -3.82 -1.68
CA MET A 223 12.18 -2.56 -1.01
C MET A 223 11.68 -2.55 0.45
N PRO A 224 12.24 -3.39 1.35
CA PRO A 224 11.82 -3.48 2.75
C PRO A 224 12.00 -2.16 3.51
N GLU A 225 12.93 -1.31 3.07
CA GLU A 225 13.19 0.02 3.63
C GLU A 225 11.98 0.98 3.56
N LEU A 226 11.02 0.71 2.67
CA LEU A 226 9.80 1.51 2.55
C LEU A 226 8.87 1.34 3.76
N ARG A 227 9.03 0.26 4.54
CA ARG A 227 8.21 -0.06 5.71
C ARG A 227 6.71 -0.02 5.40
N LEU A 228 6.31 -0.71 4.33
CA LEU A 228 4.91 -0.77 3.93
C LEU A 228 4.02 -1.30 5.07
N PRO A 229 2.81 -0.75 5.24
CA PRO A 229 1.92 -1.09 6.35
C PRO A 229 1.36 -2.51 6.20
N ILE A 230 1.91 -3.44 7.00
CA ILE A 230 1.38 -4.80 7.16
C ILE A 230 0.24 -4.76 8.18
N GLN A 231 -0.86 -5.45 7.90
CA GLN A 231 -1.99 -5.62 8.81
C GLN A 231 -2.48 -7.07 8.79
N GLU A 232 -3.13 -7.50 9.86
CA GLU A 232 -3.79 -8.80 9.91
C GLU A 232 -5.23 -8.69 9.42
N LEU A 233 -5.64 -9.61 8.53
CA LEU A 233 -6.99 -9.75 8.01
C LEU A 233 -7.35 -11.23 7.93
N TYR A 234 -8.41 -11.63 8.62
CA TYR A 234 -8.81 -13.04 8.68
C TYR A 234 -7.65 -13.95 9.11
N GLY A 235 -6.83 -13.49 10.06
CA GLY A 235 -5.65 -14.22 10.55
C GLY A 235 -4.48 -14.30 9.57
N VAL A 236 -4.52 -13.58 8.44
CA VAL A 236 -3.42 -13.51 7.46
C VAL A 236 -2.80 -12.12 7.49
N ARG A 237 -1.47 -12.06 7.51
CA ARG A 237 -0.74 -10.79 7.44
C ARG A 237 -0.60 -10.37 5.99
N THR A 238 -1.08 -9.17 5.67
CA THR A 238 -1.15 -8.69 4.28
C THR A 238 -0.89 -7.19 4.19
N ILE A 239 -0.66 -6.69 2.97
CA ILE A 239 -0.40 -5.28 2.69
C ILE A 239 -1.45 -4.77 1.71
N LEU A 240 -2.31 -3.87 2.16
CA LEU A 240 -3.37 -3.31 1.32
C LEU A 240 -2.85 -2.15 0.47
N PRO A 241 -3.16 -2.11 -0.85
CA PRO A 241 -2.83 -0.98 -1.71
C PRO A 241 -3.32 0.37 -1.16
N ASP A 242 -4.54 0.43 -0.64
CA ASP A 242 -5.07 1.67 -0.05
C ASP A 242 -4.28 2.13 1.18
N ARG A 243 -3.82 1.21 2.04
CA ARG A 243 -2.95 1.57 3.18
C ARG A 243 -1.62 2.14 2.70
N VAL A 244 -1.05 1.57 1.64
CA VAL A 244 0.18 2.09 1.02
C VAL A 244 -0.05 3.52 0.51
N ALA A 245 -1.17 3.78 -0.18
CA ALA A 245 -1.53 5.11 -0.64
C ALA A 245 -1.66 6.11 0.53
N VAL A 246 -2.39 5.74 1.58
CA VAL A 246 -2.59 6.55 2.79
C VAL A 246 -1.25 6.85 3.47
N ALA A 247 -0.42 5.82 3.66
CA ALA A 247 0.86 5.96 4.34
C ALA A 247 1.84 6.84 3.54
N ALA A 248 1.78 6.81 2.20
CA ALA A 248 2.55 7.72 1.35
C ALA A 248 2.06 9.17 1.47
N VAL A 249 0.74 9.43 1.42
CA VAL A 249 0.18 10.78 1.60
C VAL A 249 0.51 11.35 2.98
N ARG A 250 0.50 10.51 4.02
CA ARG A 250 0.87 10.90 5.39
C ARG A 250 2.38 10.95 5.64
N ARG A 251 3.21 10.58 4.65
CA ARG A 251 4.67 10.51 4.77
C ARG A 251 5.14 9.59 5.91
N GLU A 252 4.40 8.51 6.15
CA GLU A 252 4.70 7.47 7.14
C GLU A 252 5.68 6.42 6.59
N THR A 253 5.93 6.44 5.27
CA THR A 253 6.77 5.49 4.53
C THR A 253 7.82 6.23 3.71
N GLY A 254 8.79 5.50 3.14
CA GLY A 254 9.77 6.05 2.19
C GLY A 254 9.21 6.40 0.80
N LEU A 255 7.90 6.68 0.71
CA LEU A 255 7.17 6.93 -0.54
C LEU A 255 6.68 8.37 -0.62
N ASP A 256 7.04 9.06 -1.69
CA ASP A 256 6.46 10.36 -2.04
C ASP A 256 5.25 10.20 -2.96
N PHE A 257 4.19 10.96 -2.69
CA PHE A 257 3.06 11.07 -3.59
C PHE A 257 3.40 11.98 -4.78
N ILE A 258 3.36 11.44 -6.00
CA ILE A 258 3.68 12.16 -7.24
C ILE A 258 2.43 12.67 -7.95
N GLY A 259 1.36 11.88 -7.96
CA GLY A 259 0.14 12.29 -8.63
C GLY A 259 -0.98 11.28 -8.55
N TYR A 260 -2.19 11.77 -8.83
CA TYR A 260 -3.39 10.96 -8.91
C TYR A 260 -4.15 11.28 -10.19
N VAL A 261 -4.46 10.25 -10.97
CA VAL A 261 -5.23 10.35 -12.21
C VAL A 261 -6.51 9.55 -12.06
N LYS A 262 -7.65 10.14 -12.42
CA LYS A 262 -8.94 9.44 -12.48
C LYS A 262 -9.64 9.72 -13.80
N ALA A 263 -10.31 8.71 -14.32
CA ALA A 263 -11.11 8.79 -15.53
C ALA A 263 -12.51 8.22 -15.31
N ASP A 264 -13.44 8.76 -16.08
CA ASP A 264 -14.78 8.25 -16.25
C ASP A 264 -15.08 8.06 -17.75
N LEU A 265 -16.34 7.75 -18.09
CA LEU A 265 -16.77 7.55 -19.47
C LEU A 265 -16.49 8.75 -20.37
N ARG A 266 -16.56 9.99 -19.85
CA ARG A 266 -16.49 11.21 -20.64
C ARG A 266 -15.11 11.86 -20.59
N THR A 267 -14.53 11.96 -19.41
CA THR A 267 -13.33 12.77 -19.17
C THR A 267 -12.27 12.01 -18.38
N TRP A 268 -11.13 12.66 -18.20
CA TRP A 268 -10.07 12.28 -17.28
C TRP A 268 -9.46 13.54 -16.69
N ARG A 269 -8.89 13.44 -15.48
CA ARG A 269 -8.18 14.56 -14.86
C ARG A 269 -7.06 14.07 -13.96
N GLN A 270 -6.03 14.90 -13.84
CA GLN A 270 -5.12 14.87 -12.70
C GLN A 270 -5.82 15.51 -11.50
N ALA A 271 -5.56 14.98 -10.32
CA ALA A 271 -6.17 15.41 -9.08
C ALA A 271 -5.13 15.42 -7.95
N SER A 272 -5.41 16.21 -6.91
CA SER A 272 -4.54 16.31 -5.74
C SER A 272 -4.61 15.07 -4.84
N ASP A 273 -3.66 14.99 -3.92
CA ASP A 273 -3.68 14.07 -2.78
C ASP A 273 -4.97 14.21 -1.96
N GLY A 274 -5.47 15.43 -1.73
CA GLY A 274 -6.76 15.65 -1.04
C GLY A 274 -7.94 14.96 -1.72
N VAL A 275 -7.99 14.98 -3.06
CA VAL A 275 -9.04 14.25 -3.81
C VAL A 275 -8.84 12.74 -3.72
N LEU A 276 -7.58 12.27 -3.75
CA LEU A 276 -7.26 10.86 -3.52
C LEU A 276 -7.76 10.40 -2.14
N VAL A 277 -7.48 11.19 -1.10
CA VAL A 277 -7.94 10.96 0.28
C VAL A 277 -9.45 10.82 0.33
N ASP A 278 -10.19 11.76 -0.28
CA ASP A 278 -11.65 11.73 -0.29
C ASP A 278 -12.20 10.51 -1.04
N ASP A 279 -11.60 10.15 -2.18
CA ASP A 279 -12.00 8.98 -2.96
C ASP A 279 -11.73 7.66 -2.20
N ILE A 280 -10.62 7.56 -1.45
CA ILE A 280 -10.37 6.43 -0.55
C ILE A 280 -11.43 6.43 0.55
N ALA A 281 -11.62 7.53 1.27
CA ALA A 281 -12.62 7.63 2.34
C ALA A 281 -14.03 7.21 1.89
N ALA A 282 -14.46 7.63 0.69
CA ALA A 282 -15.73 7.24 0.10
C ALA A 282 -15.83 5.74 -0.20
N ALA A 283 -14.75 5.11 -0.69
CA ALA A 283 -14.71 3.68 -0.96
C ALA A 283 -14.84 2.83 0.33
N TRP A 284 -14.43 3.37 1.48
CA TRP A 284 -14.51 2.70 2.77
C TRP A 284 -15.78 3.05 3.57
N SER A 285 -16.29 4.28 3.48
CA SER A 285 -17.52 4.69 4.18
C SER A 285 -18.78 4.00 3.64
N GLY A 286 -18.86 3.79 2.32
CA GLY A 286 -19.94 3.02 1.69
C GLY A 286 -20.00 1.56 2.15
N ARG A 287 -18.91 1.01 2.71
CA ARG A 287 -18.90 -0.34 3.28
C ARG A 287 -19.45 -0.42 4.69
N ARG A 288 -19.05 0.49 5.60
CA ARG A 288 -19.59 0.52 6.97
C ARG A 288 -21.12 0.55 7.01
N GLN A 289 -21.75 1.23 6.05
CA GLN A 289 -23.21 1.26 5.92
C GLN A 289 -23.82 -0.08 5.49
N ARG A 290 -23.11 -0.89 4.69
CA ARG A 290 -23.55 -2.22 4.26
C ARG A 290 -23.37 -3.27 5.35
N SER A 291 -22.27 -3.24 6.10
CA SER A 291 -22.03 -4.14 7.24
C SER A 291 -22.93 -3.81 8.45
N GLY A 292 -23.30 -2.54 8.65
CA GLY A 292 -24.24 -2.10 9.70
C GLY A 292 -25.72 -2.40 9.42
N GLY A 293 -26.10 -2.68 8.16
CA GLY A 293 -27.47 -3.02 7.77
C GLY A 293 -27.88 -4.47 8.04
N ALA A 294 -26.92 -5.37 8.28
CA ALA A 294 -27.18 -6.79 8.51
C ALA A 294 -27.47 -7.13 9.99
N ALA A 295 -27.33 -6.17 10.91
CA ALA A 295 -27.57 -6.37 12.34
C ALA A 295 -28.76 -5.54 12.84
N LYS A 296 -29.99 -5.91 12.44
CA LYS A 296 -31.24 -5.49 13.13
C LYS A 296 -32.49 -6.24 12.62
N THR A 297 -32.54 -7.55 12.81
CA THR A 297 -33.82 -8.26 12.95
C THR A 297 -33.72 -9.25 14.11
N GLY A 298 -33.73 -8.71 15.33
CA GLY A 298 -33.97 -9.52 16.52
C GLY A 298 -35.41 -10.05 16.47
N ARG A 299 -35.58 -11.37 16.39
CA ARG A 299 -36.85 -12.01 16.72
C ARG A 299 -37.09 -11.85 18.23
N PRO A 300 -38.29 -11.44 18.68
CA PRO A 300 -38.65 -11.52 20.09
C PRO A 300 -38.76 -13.00 20.46
N GLY A 301 -38.05 -13.41 21.52
CA GLY A 301 -38.21 -14.75 22.12
C GLY A 301 -39.60 -14.90 22.76
N PRO A 302 -40.13 -16.12 22.86
CA PRO A 302 -41.47 -16.34 23.36
C PRO A 302 -41.53 -16.10 24.87
N ASP A 303 -42.53 -15.33 25.25
CA ASP A 303 -42.94 -15.00 26.61
C ASP A 303 -43.26 -16.30 27.39
N ARG A 304 -42.59 -16.53 28.51
CA ARG A 304 -42.93 -17.62 29.44
C ARG A 304 -43.82 -17.04 30.54
N ARG A 305 -45.08 -17.46 30.55
CA ARG A 305 -45.90 -17.52 31.77
C ARG A 305 -45.75 -18.90 32.40
#